data_AF-A0A9R1B410-F1
#
_entry.id   AF-A0A9R1B410-F1
#
_cell.length_a   1.000
_cell.length_b   1.000
_cell.length_c   1.000
_cell.angle_alpha   90.00
_cell.angle_beta   90.00
_cell.angle_gamma   90.00
#
_symmetry.space_group_name_H-M   'P 1'
#
loop_
_entity.id
_entity.type
_entity.pdbx_description
1 polymer ?
#
loop_
_entity_poly.entity_id
_entity_poly.type
_entity_poly.pdbx_seq_one_letter_code
_entity_poly.pdbx_strand_id
1 'polypeptide(L)'
;MALFRKFFFKKPPDGVLLITDNIYVFDHCFSLNTPEEDQFEAHTRGIAAHLLEDFHDHSFMVTNFGTRAEESRLYHILSEYGMTVLDYPGHYEGCPLLTIEMVHCILKSSESWLSLGQHNLLIMHCEQGCWPILAFMLAALLLYLGQYSDEQKTLDMLYKQSSSEFLEMFSPLNPMPSQIRYLRYISMRNVMPEWPPADRALTLDCLTLRMLPDFQSQGGFCPIFRIYGPDPLMPHDQTPKVLFSTPKTSNLVRFNSQMNG
;
A
#
# COMPACT_ATOMS: atom_id res chain seq x y z
N MET A 1 30.35 7.10 9.13
CA MET A 1 29.54 8.01 8.30
C MET A 1 28.08 7.56 8.43
N ALA A 2 27.37 7.75 9.55
CA ALA A 2 26.82 8.99 10.13
C ALA A 2 25.81 9.72 9.21
N LEU A 3 24.61 9.15 9.04
CA LEU A 3 23.47 9.82 8.40
C LEU A 3 22.11 9.26 8.85
N PHE A 4 21.92 9.09 10.17
CA PHE A 4 20.60 8.82 10.74
C PHE A 4 20.47 9.54 12.08
N ARG A 5 20.06 10.81 12.02
CA ARG A 5 19.54 11.57 13.16
C ARG A 5 18.77 12.75 12.62
N LYS A 6 17.52 12.88 13.06
CA LYS A 6 16.55 13.99 12.87
C LYS A 6 15.46 13.77 11.81
N PHE A 7 14.51 12.91 12.14
CA PHE A 7 13.10 13.29 12.13
C PHE A 7 12.48 12.79 13.45
N PHE A 8 12.52 13.63 14.49
CA PHE A 8 11.79 13.40 15.75
C PHE A 8 11.41 14.77 16.30
N PHE A 9 10.19 15.23 16.00
CA PHE A 9 9.52 16.26 16.77
C PHE A 9 8.83 15.55 17.96
N LYS A 10 9.25 15.82 19.20
CA LYS A 10 8.87 15.08 20.43
C LYS A 10 9.22 13.58 20.41
N LYS A 11 9.49 13.00 21.59
CA LYS A 11 9.54 11.54 21.73
C LYS A 11 8.08 11.08 21.55
N PRO A 12 7.73 10.32 20.49
CA PRO A 12 6.37 9.80 20.39
C PRO A 12 6.09 8.88 21.60
N PRO A 13 4.82 8.64 21.94
CA PRO A 13 4.46 7.61 22.91
C PRO A 13 5.10 6.28 22.50
N ASP A 14 5.53 5.50 23.50
CA ASP A 14 6.17 4.21 23.23
C ASP A 14 5.17 3.31 22.46
N GLY A 15 5.63 2.68 21.35
CA GLY A 15 4.79 1.85 20.46
C GLY A 15 4.29 2.51 19.17
N VAL A 16 4.51 3.82 18.99
CA VAL A 16 4.22 4.52 17.72
C VAL A 16 5.40 5.36 17.24
N LEU A 17 5.50 5.51 15.92
CA LEU A 17 6.49 6.34 15.23
C LEU A 17 5.79 7.55 14.62
N LEU A 18 6.33 8.74 14.87
CA LEU A 18 5.87 9.98 14.25
C LEU A 18 6.36 10.07 12.80
N ILE A 19 5.45 10.30 11.86
CA ILE A 19 5.77 10.60 10.46
C ILE A 19 5.71 12.11 10.23
N THR A 20 4.60 12.73 10.61
CA THR A 20 4.40 14.19 10.66
C THR A 20 3.59 14.55 11.91
N ASP A 21 3.45 15.83 12.23
CA ASP A 21 2.84 16.32 13.48
C ASP A 21 1.50 15.66 13.88
N ASN A 22 0.70 15.22 12.91
CA ASN A 22 -0.60 14.59 13.10
C ASN A 22 -0.74 13.18 12.48
N ILE A 23 0.36 12.59 11.99
CA ILE A 23 0.38 11.27 11.35
C ILE A 23 1.40 10.37 12.04
N TYR A 24 0.93 9.22 12.52
CA TYR A 24 1.71 8.22 13.23
C TYR A 24 1.59 6.86 12.54
N VAL A 25 2.52 5.96 12.87
CA VAL A 25 2.49 4.55 12.46
C VAL A 25 2.83 3.69 13.67
N PHE A 26 2.17 2.54 13.83
CA PHE A 26 2.57 1.58 14.85
C PHE A 26 3.98 1.04 14.60
N ASP A 27 4.84 1.03 15.62
CA ASP A 27 6.25 0.66 15.45
C ASP A 27 6.44 -0.83 15.11
N HIS A 28 5.55 -1.70 15.58
CA HIS A 28 5.58 -3.12 15.29
C HIS A 28 5.33 -3.45 13.81
N CYS A 29 4.79 -2.51 13.02
CA CYS A 29 4.68 -2.67 11.56
C CYS A 29 6.06 -2.79 10.87
N PHE A 30 7.13 -2.37 11.56
CA PHE A 30 8.52 -2.45 11.10
C PHE A 30 9.28 -3.65 11.70
N SER A 31 8.59 -4.53 12.44
CA SER A 31 9.17 -5.71 13.09
C SER A 31 8.76 -7.01 12.40
N LEU A 32 9.71 -7.95 12.28
CA LEU A 32 9.46 -9.29 11.74
C LEU A 32 8.89 -10.25 12.79
N ASN A 33 9.03 -9.89 14.06
CA ASN A 33 8.61 -10.74 15.16
C ASN A 33 7.10 -10.63 15.33
N THR A 34 6.39 -11.72 15.08
CA THR A 34 4.97 -11.82 15.40
C THR A 34 4.85 -12.03 16.91
N PRO A 35 4.35 -11.04 17.68
CA PRO A 35 4.03 -11.28 19.08
C PRO A 35 2.97 -12.37 19.19
N GLU A 36 3.02 -13.15 20.28
CA GLU A 36 1.91 -14.04 20.62
C GLU A 36 0.62 -13.22 20.78
N GLU A 37 -0.54 -13.87 20.61
CA GLU A 37 -1.84 -13.19 20.57
C GLU A 37 -2.11 -12.33 21.81
N ASP A 38 -1.92 -12.90 23.00
CA ASP A 38 -2.08 -12.19 24.27
C ASP A 38 -1.09 -11.01 24.41
N GLN A 39 0.12 -11.16 23.83
CA GLN A 39 1.14 -10.12 23.85
C GLN A 39 0.79 -8.97 22.90
N PHE A 40 0.24 -9.27 21.72
CA PHE A 40 -0.25 -8.25 20.77
C PHE A 40 -1.39 -7.43 21.37
N GLU A 41 -2.34 -8.10 22.01
CA GLU A 41 -3.51 -7.45 22.60
C GLU A 41 -3.10 -6.56 23.79
N ALA A 42 -2.29 -7.08 24.72
CA ALA A 42 -1.77 -6.31 25.84
C ALA A 42 -0.92 -5.11 25.38
N HIS A 43 -0.09 -5.30 24.35
CA HIS A 43 0.72 -4.23 23.79
C HIS A 43 -0.13 -3.14 23.13
N THR A 44 -1.09 -3.51 22.30
CA THR A 44 -2.00 -2.57 21.60
C THR A 44 -2.84 -1.78 22.61
N ARG A 45 -3.39 -2.44 23.64
CA ARG A 45 -4.10 -1.78 24.74
C ARG A 45 -3.20 -0.81 25.50
N GLY A 46 -1.96 -1.19 25.76
CA GLY A 46 -0.96 -0.32 26.36
C GLY A 46 -0.74 0.94 25.52
N ILE A 47 -0.54 0.81 24.21
CA ILE A 47 -0.36 1.96 23.30
C ILE A 47 -1.59 2.87 23.32
N ALA A 48 -2.80 2.31 23.22
CA ALA A 48 -4.04 3.07 23.23
C ALA A 48 -4.23 3.87 24.52
N ALA A 49 -3.94 3.27 25.68
CA ALA A 49 -4.00 3.94 26.96
C ALA A 49 -3.01 5.12 27.04
N HIS A 50 -1.75 4.91 26.65
CA HIS A 50 -0.75 5.99 26.64
C HIS A 50 -1.12 7.12 25.67
N LEU A 51 -1.69 6.80 24.50
CA LEU A 51 -2.14 7.82 23.54
C LEU A 51 -3.26 8.69 24.12
N LEU A 52 -4.25 8.10 24.79
CA LEU A 52 -5.31 8.84 25.46
C LEU A 52 -4.82 9.65 26.66
N GLU A 53 -3.78 9.17 27.35
CA GLU A 53 -3.13 9.90 28.44
C GLU A 53 -2.30 11.08 27.95
N ASP A 54 -1.52 10.92 26.88
CA ASP A 54 -0.65 11.98 26.36
C ASP A 54 -1.43 13.04 25.56
N PHE A 55 -2.58 12.67 24.99
CA PHE A 55 -3.36 13.51 24.07
C PHE A 55 -4.84 13.57 24.45
N HIS A 56 -5.15 13.97 25.68
CA HIS A 56 -6.51 13.98 26.25
C HIS A 56 -7.61 14.66 25.39
N ASP A 57 -7.29 15.71 24.64
CA ASP A 57 -8.25 16.46 23.80
C ASP A 57 -8.22 16.05 22.32
N HIS A 58 -7.49 14.98 21.97
CA HIS A 58 -7.33 14.55 20.59
C HIS A 58 -8.28 13.42 20.23
N SER A 59 -8.71 13.41 18.96
CA SER A 59 -9.46 12.30 18.39
C SER A 59 -8.56 11.48 17.49
N PHE A 60 -8.76 10.16 17.48
CA PHE A 60 -7.92 9.23 16.73
C PHE A 60 -8.71 8.51 15.65
N MET A 61 -8.17 8.53 14.43
CA MET A 61 -8.55 7.62 13.36
C MET A 61 -7.38 6.68 13.08
N VAL A 62 -7.69 5.40 12.96
CA VAL A 62 -6.72 4.34 12.67
C VAL A 62 -7.07 3.73 11.33
N THR A 63 -6.13 3.75 10.38
CA THR A 63 -6.29 3.06 9.10
C THR A 63 -5.47 1.78 9.13
N ASN A 64 -6.15 0.64 9.11
CA ASN A 64 -5.54 -0.68 9.19
C ASN A 64 -5.52 -1.36 7.82
N PHE A 65 -4.36 -1.83 7.38
CA PHE A 65 -4.20 -2.60 6.14
C PHE A 65 -3.99 -4.09 6.45
N GLY A 66 -4.92 -4.94 6.07
CA GLY A 66 -4.92 -6.36 6.43
C GLY A 66 -5.44 -7.30 5.36
N THR A 67 -5.25 -8.60 5.58
CA THR A 67 -5.54 -9.65 4.58
C THR A 67 -6.94 -10.24 4.67
N ARG A 68 -7.76 -9.79 5.63
CA ARG A 68 -9.00 -10.48 6.04
C ARG A 68 -10.29 -9.79 5.60
N ALA A 69 -11.34 -10.59 5.47
CA ALA A 69 -12.71 -10.19 5.12
C ALA A 69 -13.60 -9.92 6.35
N GLU A 70 -13.11 -10.19 7.56
CA GLU A 70 -13.78 -9.96 8.84
C GLU A 70 -13.22 -8.71 9.54
N GLU A 71 -13.91 -8.23 10.58
CA GLU A 71 -13.44 -7.13 11.44
C GLU A 71 -12.07 -7.47 12.03
N SER A 72 -11.14 -6.51 12.00
CA SER A 72 -9.77 -6.77 12.46
C SER A 72 -9.68 -6.87 13.98
N ARG A 73 -8.69 -7.62 14.47
CA ARG A 73 -8.36 -7.63 15.92
C ARG A 73 -8.04 -6.23 16.44
N LEU A 74 -7.38 -5.43 15.61
CA LEU A 74 -7.06 -4.03 15.93
C LEU A 74 -8.34 -3.20 16.13
N TYR A 75 -9.36 -3.42 15.28
CA TYR A 75 -10.67 -2.79 15.42
C TYR A 75 -11.31 -3.14 16.77
N HIS A 76 -11.38 -4.42 17.13
CA HIS A 76 -11.96 -4.84 18.41
C HIS A 76 -11.27 -4.19 19.62
N ILE A 77 -9.94 -4.11 19.61
CA ILE A 77 -9.19 -3.54 20.72
C ILE A 77 -9.36 -2.01 20.79
N LEU A 78 -9.09 -1.30 19.70
CA LEU A 78 -9.01 0.17 19.73
C LEU A 78 -10.38 0.86 19.78
N SER A 79 -11.44 0.18 19.35
CA SER A 79 -12.81 0.68 19.51
C SER A 79 -13.25 0.76 20.97
N GLU A 80 -12.73 -0.12 21.85
CA GLU A 80 -12.94 -0.03 23.31
C GLU A 80 -12.40 1.29 23.90
N TYR A 81 -11.42 1.90 23.23
CA TYR A 81 -10.78 3.17 23.60
C TYR A 81 -11.41 4.37 22.88
N GLY A 82 -12.52 4.18 22.16
CA GLY A 82 -13.20 5.24 21.43
C GLY A 82 -12.48 5.72 20.17
N MET A 83 -11.50 4.96 19.67
CA MET A 83 -10.79 5.29 18.43
C MET A 83 -11.61 4.83 17.21
N THR A 84 -11.61 5.63 16.14
CA THR A 84 -12.26 5.25 14.87
C THR A 84 -11.32 4.38 14.06
N VAL A 85 -11.61 3.09 13.90
CA VAL A 85 -10.77 2.17 13.11
C VAL A 85 -11.42 1.86 11.78
N LEU A 86 -10.66 2.03 10.70
CA LEU A 86 -11.06 1.74 9.33
C LEU A 86 -10.16 0.63 8.77
N ASP A 87 -10.78 -0.51 8.47
CA ASP A 87 -10.09 -1.67 7.88
C ASP A 87 -10.09 -1.59 6.34
N TYR A 88 -8.91 -1.77 5.75
CA TYR A 88 -8.67 -1.78 4.32
C TYR A 88 -7.89 -3.03 3.89
N PRO A 89 -8.06 -3.49 2.63
CA PRO A 89 -7.28 -4.60 2.12
C PRO A 89 -5.77 -4.29 2.11
N GLY A 90 -4.97 -5.31 2.38
CA GLY A 90 -3.51 -5.25 2.37
C GLY A 90 -2.89 -5.41 0.97
N HIS A 91 -3.67 -5.93 0.03
CA HIS A 91 -3.26 -6.17 -1.34
C HIS A 91 -4.48 -6.28 -2.27
N TYR A 92 -4.24 -6.17 -3.57
CA TYR A 92 -5.20 -6.49 -4.63
C TYR A 92 -4.65 -7.64 -5.46
N GLU A 93 -5.30 -8.81 -5.45
CA GLU A 93 -4.86 -10.01 -6.18
C GLU A 93 -3.39 -10.39 -5.91
N GLY A 94 -2.96 -10.32 -4.65
CA GLY A 94 -1.57 -10.59 -4.24
C GLY A 94 -0.55 -9.52 -4.63
N CYS A 95 -0.97 -8.44 -5.31
CA CYS A 95 -0.14 -7.27 -5.54
C CYS A 95 -0.30 -6.29 -4.35
N PRO A 96 0.77 -5.79 -3.72
CA PRO A 96 0.67 -4.88 -2.58
C PRO A 96 0.39 -3.43 -3.03
N LEU A 97 -0.75 -3.28 -3.70
CA LEU A 97 -1.35 -2.09 -4.26
C LEU A 97 -2.86 -2.27 -4.21
N LEU A 98 -3.60 -1.17 -4.14
CA LEU A 98 -5.07 -1.16 -4.20
C LEU A 98 -5.54 -0.52 -5.50
N THR A 99 -6.82 -0.64 -5.81
CA THR A 99 -7.42 0.09 -6.94
C THR A 99 -7.31 1.60 -6.73
N ILE A 100 -7.27 2.38 -7.80
CA ILE A 100 -7.06 3.83 -7.67
C ILE A 100 -8.23 4.51 -6.94
N GLU A 101 -9.44 3.96 -7.06
CA GLU A 101 -10.65 4.39 -6.38
C GLU A 101 -10.52 4.16 -4.87
N MET A 102 -10.02 2.99 -4.46
CA MET A 102 -9.80 2.68 -3.04
C MET A 102 -8.70 3.56 -2.45
N VAL A 103 -7.59 3.74 -3.17
CA VAL A 103 -6.52 4.66 -2.77
C VAL A 103 -7.07 6.08 -2.59
N HIS A 104 -7.84 6.58 -3.56
CA HIS A 104 -8.46 7.90 -3.46
C HIS A 104 -9.41 8.02 -2.27
N CYS A 105 -10.25 7.00 -2.03
CA CYS A 105 -11.16 6.96 -0.89
C CYS A 105 -10.39 7.10 0.44
N ILE A 106 -9.33 6.30 0.62
CA ILE A 106 -8.50 6.35 1.83
C ILE A 106 -7.83 7.73 1.99
N LEU A 107 -7.26 8.28 0.92
CA LEU A 107 -6.63 9.60 0.93
C LEU A 107 -7.61 10.71 1.31
N LYS A 108 -8.80 10.70 0.71
CA LYS A 108 -9.84 11.71 0.96
C LYS A 108 -10.41 11.59 2.38
N SER A 109 -10.60 10.38 2.87
CA SER A 109 -11.00 10.13 4.26
C SER A 109 -9.94 10.64 5.24
N SER A 110 -8.66 10.37 4.95
CA SER A 110 -7.52 10.84 5.76
C SER A 110 -7.40 12.35 5.77
N GLU A 111 -7.46 13.01 4.61
CA GLU A 111 -7.47 14.47 4.50
C GLU A 111 -8.65 15.10 5.24
N SER A 112 -9.85 14.56 5.04
CA SER A 112 -11.07 15.05 5.70
C SER A 112 -10.92 14.95 7.20
N TRP A 113 -10.49 13.79 7.72
CA TRP A 113 -10.24 13.59 9.14
C TRP A 113 -9.24 14.60 9.71
N LEU A 114 -8.09 14.76 9.07
CA LEU A 114 -7.04 15.68 9.50
C LEU A 114 -7.47 17.16 9.40
N SER A 115 -8.44 17.47 8.56
CA SER A 115 -8.97 18.83 8.37
C SER A 115 -10.13 19.18 9.30
N LEU A 116 -10.85 18.19 9.84
CA LEU A 116 -12.04 18.40 10.66
C LEU A 116 -11.75 19.00 12.04
N GLY A 117 -10.54 18.82 12.57
CA GLY A 117 -10.18 19.30 13.90
C GLY A 117 -8.68 19.53 14.06
N GLN A 118 -8.30 20.58 14.80
CA GLN A 118 -6.89 20.90 15.09
C GLN A 118 -6.18 19.84 15.93
N HIS A 119 -6.93 18.93 16.56
CA HIS A 119 -6.46 17.87 17.44
C HIS A 119 -6.76 16.47 16.90
N ASN A 120 -6.98 16.32 15.59
CA ASN A 120 -7.21 15.01 14.99
C ASN A 120 -5.89 14.35 14.61
N LEU A 121 -5.68 13.12 15.11
CA LEU A 121 -4.51 12.31 14.83
C LEU A 121 -4.91 11.13 13.94
N LEU A 122 -4.09 10.86 12.93
CA LEU A 122 -4.18 9.69 12.08
C LEU A 122 -3.07 8.71 12.46
N ILE A 123 -3.43 7.46 12.71
CA ILE A 123 -2.47 6.38 12.96
C ILE A 123 -2.64 5.32 11.88
N MET A 124 -1.56 4.97 11.18
CA MET A 124 -1.60 3.88 10.21
C MET A 124 -1.03 2.59 10.81
N HIS A 125 -1.66 1.48 10.46
CA HIS A 125 -1.26 0.14 10.87
C HIS A 125 -1.32 -0.80 9.66
N CYS A 126 -0.48 -1.83 9.65
CA CYS A 126 -0.67 -2.96 8.74
C CYS A 126 -0.42 -4.29 9.44
N GLU A 127 -1.17 -5.31 9.03
CA GLU A 127 -0.88 -6.69 9.40
C GLU A 127 0.45 -7.16 8.81
N GLN A 128 0.96 -8.27 9.33
CA GLN A 128 2.18 -8.88 8.84
C GLN A 128 2.09 -9.16 7.33
N GLY A 129 3.12 -8.73 6.60
CA GLY A 129 3.18 -8.85 5.14
C GLY A 129 2.44 -7.77 4.34
N CYS A 130 1.71 -6.88 5.02
CA CYS A 130 1.09 -5.71 4.40
C CYS A 130 1.98 -4.45 4.48
N TRP A 131 3.25 -4.59 4.88
CA TRP A 131 4.20 -3.47 4.92
C TRP A 131 4.32 -2.70 3.60
N PRO A 132 4.43 -3.36 2.42
CA PRO A 132 4.60 -2.61 1.17
C PRO A 132 3.39 -1.74 0.81
N ILE A 133 2.17 -2.12 1.20
CA ILE A 133 0.99 -1.26 1.00
C ILE A 133 0.99 -0.09 1.99
N LEU A 134 1.39 -0.31 3.25
CA LEU A 134 1.50 0.75 4.25
C LEU A 134 2.51 1.83 3.81
N ALA A 135 3.69 1.41 3.36
CA ALA A 135 4.71 2.31 2.83
C ALA A 135 4.17 3.11 1.62
N PHE A 136 3.46 2.46 0.71
CA PHE A 136 2.84 3.14 -0.43
C PHE A 136 1.75 4.14 0.01
N MET A 137 0.85 3.77 0.92
CA MET A 137 -0.24 4.63 1.36
C MET A 137 0.25 5.82 2.18
N LEU A 138 1.31 5.65 2.98
CA LEU A 138 2.02 6.75 3.63
C LEU A 138 2.61 7.71 2.58
N ALA A 139 3.33 7.19 1.59
CA ALA A 139 3.91 8.02 0.52
C ALA A 139 2.82 8.80 -0.23
N ALA A 140 1.73 8.10 -0.58
CA ALA A 140 0.58 8.67 -1.26
C ALA A 140 -0.07 9.78 -0.44
N LEU A 141 -0.24 9.59 0.86
CA LEU A 141 -0.83 10.61 1.74
C LEU A 141 0.06 11.84 1.86
N LEU A 142 1.37 11.67 2.06
CA LEU A 142 2.32 12.77 2.17
C LEU A 142 2.37 13.63 0.89
N LEU A 143 2.32 13.00 -0.28
CA LEU A 143 2.24 13.68 -1.57
C LEU A 143 0.86 14.32 -1.79
N TYR A 144 -0.22 13.63 -1.42
CA TYR A 144 -1.58 14.12 -1.55
C TYR A 144 -1.81 15.38 -0.70
N LEU A 145 -1.31 15.41 0.54
CA LEU A 145 -1.36 16.58 1.43
C LEU A 145 -0.37 17.70 1.01
N GLY A 146 0.45 17.49 -0.02
CA GLY A 146 1.42 18.49 -0.51
C GLY A 146 2.62 18.70 0.43
N GLN A 147 2.86 17.78 1.37
CA GLN A 147 4.00 17.85 2.29
C GLN A 147 5.31 17.45 1.61
N TYR A 148 5.21 16.63 0.56
CA TYR A 148 6.31 16.21 -0.30
C TYR A 148 5.92 16.40 -1.78
N SER A 149 6.92 16.43 -2.67
CA SER A 149 6.70 16.68 -4.11
C SER A 149 7.41 15.69 -5.04
N ASP A 150 8.29 14.82 -4.52
CA ASP A 150 9.07 13.86 -5.32
C ASP A 150 8.61 12.44 -4.98
N GLU A 151 7.94 11.78 -5.93
CA GLU A 151 7.32 10.48 -5.70
C GLU A 151 8.34 9.40 -5.38
N GLN A 152 9.45 9.36 -6.13
CA GLN A 152 10.49 8.35 -5.97
C GLN A 152 11.19 8.51 -4.64
N LYS A 153 11.64 9.73 -4.33
CA LYS A 153 12.37 10.02 -3.10
C LYS A 153 11.51 9.77 -1.86
N THR A 154 10.22 10.09 -1.93
CA THR A 154 9.29 9.87 -0.82
C THR A 154 9.08 8.38 -0.56
N LEU A 155 8.85 7.60 -1.62
CA LEU A 155 8.67 6.16 -1.48
C LEU A 155 9.96 5.47 -0.99
N ASP A 156 11.11 5.83 -1.57
CA ASP A 156 12.42 5.31 -1.16
C ASP A 156 12.72 5.61 0.32
N MET A 157 12.36 6.80 0.79
CA MET A 157 12.54 7.20 2.19
C MET A 157 11.77 6.29 3.15
N LEU A 158 10.53 5.95 2.80
CA LEU A 158 9.66 5.08 3.61
C LEU A 158 10.13 3.63 3.58
N TYR A 159 10.53 3.11 2.41
CA TYR A 159 11.09 1.76 2.32
C TYR A 159 12.38 1.59 3.10
N LYS A 160 13.22 2.63 3.20
CA LYS A 160 14.45 2.62 4.02
C LYS A 160 14.21 2.56 5.53
N GLN A 161 12.97 2.80 5.99
CA GLN A 161 12.63 2.65 7.41
C GLN A 161 12.46 1.18 7.82
N SER A 162 12.23 0.29 6.84
CA SER A 162 12.15 -1.15 7.06
C SER A 162 13.50 -1.82 6.84
N SER A 163 13.75 -2.98 7.46
CA SER A 163 14.95 -3.76 7.12
C SER A 163 14.85 -4.28 5.69
N SER A 164 15.99 -4.37 4.99
CA SER A 164 16.04 -4.84 3.59
C SER A 164 15.47 -6.26 3.42
N GLU A 165 15.49 -7.07 4.48
CA GLU A 165 14.95 -8.44 4.52
C GLU A 165 13.42 -8.47 4.38
N PHE A 166 12.71 -7.40 4.77
CA PHE A 166 11.25 -7.30 4.55
C PHE A 166 10.90 -7.25 3.07
N LEU A 167 11.73 -6.61 2.24
CA LEU A 167 11.42 -6.35 0.84
C LEU A 167 11.42 -7.61 -0.02
N GLU A 168 12.35 -8.52 0.25
CA GLU A 168 12.52 -9.76 -0.53
C GLU A 168 11.50 -10.84 -0.15
N MET A 169 10.83 -10.72 0.99
CA MET A 169 9.98 -11.77 1.55
C MET A 169 8.50 -11.69 1.13
N PHE A 170 7.95 -10.49 0.87
CA PHE A 170 6.49 -10.33 0.73
C PHE A 170 5.96 -10.38 -0.72
N SER A 171 6.84 -10.42 -1.72
CA SER A 171 6.43 -10.65 -3.11
C SER A 171 7.61 -11.13 -3.95
N PRO A 172 7.45 -12.14 -4.83
CA PRO A 172 8.48 -12.51 -5.81
C PRO A 172 8.73 -11.39 -6.84
N LEU A 173 7.85 -10.40 -6.92
CA LEU A 173 7.92 -9.27 -7.84
C LEU A 173 8.10 -7.96 -7.07
N ASN A 174 9.07 -7.15 -7.49
CA ASN A 174 9.26 -5.81 -6.93
C ASN A 174 8.01 -4.93 -7.21
N PRO A 175 7.28 -4.46 -6.18
CA PRO A 175 6.07 -3.66 -6.36
C PRO A 175 6.35 -2.19 -6.70
N MET A 176 7.57 -1.70 -6.43
CA MET A 176 7.90 -0.27 -6.52
C MET A 176 7.60 0.37 -7.87
N PRO A 177 7.89 -0.23 -9.04
CA PRO A 177 7.58 0.41 -10.32
C PRO A 177 6.08 0.72 -10.51
N SER A 178 5.20 -0.18 -10.06
CA SER A 178 3.76 0.03 -10.11
C SER A 178 3.31 1.06 -9.07
N GLN A 179 3.90 1.06 -7.88
CA GLN A 179 3.62 2.06 -6.84
C GLN A 179 4.01 3.46 -7.28
N ILE A 180 5.21 3.66 -7.85
CA ILE A 180 5.66 4.94 -8.39
C ILE A 180 4.71 5.44 -9.48
N ARG A 181 4.23 4.56 -10.35
CA ARG A 181 3.22 4.92 -11.36
C ARG A 181 1.93 5.45 -10.71
N TYR A 182 1.44 4.81 -9.65
CA TYR A 182 0.26 5.27 -8.92
C TYR A 182 0.50 6.60 -8.19
N LEU A 183 1.67 6.77 -7.55
CA LEU A 183 2.04 8.04 -6.92
C LEU A 183 2.05 9.18 -7.93
N ARG A 184 2.56 8.96 -9.15
CA ARG A 184 2.49 9.96 -10.23
C ARG A 184 1.06 10.30 -10.63
N TYR A 185 0.15 9.31 -10.70
CA TYR A 185 -1.27 9.60 -10.94
C TYR A 185 -1.83 10.52 -9.85
N ILE A 186 -1.53 10.25 -8.59
CA ILE A 186 -1.99 11.02 -7.43
C ILE A 186 -1.39 12.45 -7.40
N SER A 187 -0.10 12.60 -7.70
CA SER A 187 0.55 13.91 -7.81
C SER A 187 -0.05 14.75 -8.93
N MET A 188 -0.43 14.12 -10.05
CA MET A 188 -1.01 14.80 -11.20
C MET A 188 -2.52 15.04 -11.10
N ARG A 189 -3.17 14.64 -10.00
CA ARG A 189 -4.64 14.73 -9.86
C ARG A 189 -5.21 16.12 -10.13
N ASN A 190 -4.51 17.18 -9.71
CA ASN A 190 -4.99 18.57 -9.81
C ASN A 190 -4.92 19.14 -11.24
N VAL A 191 -4.21 18.47 -12.15
CA VAL A 191 -4.16 18.85 -13.58
C VAL A 191 -5.07 17.96 -14.44
N MET A 192 -5.70 16.94 -13.85
CA MET A 192 -6.67 16.10 -14.54
C MET A 192 -8.05 16.77 -14.51
N PRO A 193 -8.83 16.71 -15.62
CA PRO A 193 -10.19 17.26 -15.66
C PRO A 193 -11.14 16.61 -14.64
N GLU A 194 -10.90 15.32 -14.36
CA GLU A 194 -11.67 14.51 -13.43
C GLU A 194 -10.71 13.57 -12.67
N TRP A 195 -10.91 13.43 -11.37
CA TRP A 195 -10.10 12.58 -10.51
C TRP A 195 -10.95 11.91 -9.42
N PRO A 196 -10.89 10.58 -9.26
CA PRO A 196 -10.23 9.61 -10.15
C PRO A 196 -10.81 9.64 -11.58
N PRO A 197 -10.07 9.18 -12.59
CA PRO A 197 -10.59 9.14 -13.96
C PRO A 197 -11.85 8.27 -14.05
N ALA A 198 -12.85 8.70 -14.82
CA ALA A 198 -14.02 7.88 -15.09
C ALA A 198 -13.67 6.57 -15.81
N ASP A 199 -14.43 5.51 -15.50
CA ASP A 199 -14.29 4.21 -16.14
C ASP A 199 -14.43 4.32 -17.66
N ARG A 200 -13.48 3.70 -18.36
CA ARG A 200 -13.46 3.65 -19.81
C ARG A 200 -13.18 2.24 -20.30
N ALA A 201 -14.12 1.69 -21.07
CA ALA A 201 -13.92 0.43 -21.77
C ALA A 201 -12.81 0.58 -22.83
N LEU A 202 -11.81 -0.29 -22.76
CA LEU A 202 -10.69 -0.35 -23.70
C LEU A 202 -10.52 -1.81 -24.15
N THR A 203 -10.07 -1.98 -25.40
CA THR A 203 -9.69 -3.28 -25.94
C THR A 203 -8.17 -3.33 -26.09
N LEU A 204 -7.54 -4.38 -25.58
CA LEU A 204 -6.11 -4.61 -25.79
C LEU A 204 -5.92 -5.41 -27.08
N ASP A 205 -5.61 -4.72 -28.17
CA ASP A 205 -5.46 -5.36 -29.49
C ASP A 205 -4.15 -6.16 -29.60
N CYS A 206 -3.04 -5.62 -29.08
CA CYS A 206 -1.74 -6.28 -29.17
C CYS A 206 -0.79 -5.87 -28.03
N LEU A 207 0.17 -6.77 -27.74
CA LEU A 207 1.30 -6.53 -26.87
C LEU A 207 2.58 -6.68 -27.70
N THR A 208 3.41 -5.64 -27.76
CA THR A 208 4.69 -5.68 -28.47
C THR A 208 5.85 -5.67 -27.48
N LEU A 209 6.57 -6.79 -27.40
CA LEU A 209 7.84 -6.87 -26.68
C LEU A 209 8.97 -6.37 -27.58
N ARG A 210 9.56 -5.23 -27.24
CA ARG A 210 10.67 -4.65 -28.02
C ARG A 210 12.00 -5.37 -27.80
N MET A 211 12.20 -5.92 -26.60
CA MET A 211 13.37 -6.71 -26.23
C MET A 211 12.87 -8.09 -25.80
N LEU A 212 13.48 -9.15 -26.35
CA LEU A 212 13.16 -10.52 -25.97
C LEU A 212 13.89 -10.87 -24.66
N PRO A 213 13.18 -11.18 -23.57
CA PRO A 213 13.81 -11.63 -22.35
C PRO A 213 14.61 -12.92 -22.57
N ASP A 214 15.71 -13.04 -21.84
CA ASP A 214 16.49 -14.26 -21.77
C ASP A 214 16.33 -14.88 -20.37
N PHE A 215 15.38 -15.82 -20.25
CA PHE A 215 15.04 -16.46 -18.97
C PHE A 215 15.41 -17.94 -18.93
N GLN A 216 15.71 -18.55 -20.08
CA GLN A 216 16.05 -19.97 -20.18
C GLN A 216 17.54 -20.15 -20.42
N SER A 217 18.11 -21.24 -19.91
CA SER A 217 19.54 -21.55 -20.05
C SER A 217 20.05 -21.64 -21.50
N GLN A 218 19.16 -21.78 -22.48
CA GLN A 218 19.47 -21.85 -23.91
C GLN A 218 19.34 -20.52 -24.66
N GLY A 219 19.07 -19.40 -23.99
CA GLY A 219 18.86 -18.12 -24.66
C GLY A 219 17.42 -17.96 -25.17
N GLY A 220 16.52 -17.42 -24.35
CA GLY A 220 15.14 -17.14 -24.78
C GLY A 220 14.06 -17.32 -23.71
N PHE A 221 12.80 -17.31 -24.15
CA PHE A 221 11.62 -17.45 -23.28
C PHE A 221 10.38 -17.96 -24.03
N CYS A 222 9.38 -18.44 -23.28
CA CYS A 222 8.07 -18.83 -23.80
C CYS A 222 7.00 -17.94 -23.14
N PRO A 223 6.43 -16.95 -23.84
CA PRO A 223 5.48 -16.03 -23.26
C PRO A 223 4.15 -16.71 -22.94
N ILE A 224 3.67 -16.52 -21.71
CA ILE A 224 2.29 -16.76 -21.32
C ILE A 224 1.79 -15.49 -20.66
N PHE A 225 0.71 -14.93 -21.18
CA PHE A 225 0.09 -13.72 -20.65
C PHE A 225 -1.25 -14.06 -20.03
N ARG A 226 -1.54 -13.38 -18.91
CA ARG A 226 -2.85 -13.36 -18.30
C ARG A 226 -3.22 -11.91 -18.01
N ILE A 227 -4.47 -11.58 -18.27
CA ILE A 227 -5.03 -10.26 -17.97
C ILE A 227 -6.07 -10.47 -16.89
N TYR A 228 -5.92 -9.73 -15.80
CA TYR A 228 -6.80 -9.76 -14.64
C TYR A 228 -7.54 -8.44 -14.54
N GLY A 229 -8.81 -8.49 -14.14
CA GLY A 229 -9.63 -7.30 -13.91
C GLY A 229 -11.10 -7.66 -13.67
N PRO A 230 -11.92 -6.69 -13.27
CA PRO A 230 -13.37 -6.88 -13.17
C PRO A 230 -13.96 -7.24 -14.54
N ASP A 231 -15.01 -8.06 -14.54
CA ASP A 231 -15.69 -8.46 -15.77
C ASP A 231 -16.50 -7.28 -16.34
N PRO A 232 -16.17 -6.76 -17.54
CA PRO A 232 -16.88 -5.63 -18.14
C PRO A 232 -18.37 -5.91 -18.40
N LEU A 233 -18.77 -7.19 -18.46
CA LEU A 233 -20.16 -7.59 -18.64
C LEU A 233 -20.93 -7.62 -17.32
N MET A 234 -20.24 -7.58 -16.18
CA MET A 234 -20.81 -7.64 -14.82
C MET A 234 -20.35 -6.42 -14.01
N PRO A 235 -20.80 -5.19 -14.32
CA PRO A 235 -20.28 -3.96 -13.73
C PRO A 235 -20.50 -3.84 -12.21
N HIS A 236 -21.46 -4.58 -11.65
CA HIS A 236 -21.71 -4.63 -10.21
C HIS A 236 -20.77 -5.59 -9.47
N ASP A 237 -20.07 -6.46 -10.18
CA ASP A 237 -19.13 -7.42 -9.63
C ASP A 237 -17.70 -6.95 -9.93
N GLN A 238 -17.12 -6.25 -8.96
CA GLN A 238 -15.74 -5.75 -9.02
C GLN A 238 -14.70 -6.82 -8.66
N THR A 239 -15.10 -8.08 -8.48
CA THR A 239 -14.15 -9.16 -8.19
C THR A 239 -13.23 -9.36 -9.40
N PRO A 240 -11.90 -9.38 -9.20
CA PRO A 240 -10.97 -9.55 -10.30
C PRO A 240 -11.05 -10.97 -10.84
N LYS A 241 -11.21 -11.10 -12.16
CA LYS A 241 -11.28 -12.38 -12.87
C LYS A 241 -10.20 -12.43 -13.94
N VAL A 242 -9.88 -13.64 -14.40
CA VAL A 242 -9.03 -13.82 -15.57
C VAL A 242 -9.84 -13.46 -16.81
N LEU A 243 -9.61 -12.25 -17.34
CA LEU A 243 -10.27 -11.74 -18.55
C LEU A 243 -9.66 -12.36 -19.82
N PHE A 244 -8.37 -12.72 -19.76
CA PHE A 244 -7.67 -13.38 -20.84
C PHE A 244 -6.56 -14.26 -20.29
N SER A 245 -6.35 -15.40 -20.92
CA SER A 245 -5.16 -16.24 -20.73
C SER A 245 -4.70 -16.74 -22.09
N THR A 246 -3.40 -16.71 -22.35
CA THR A 246 -2.84 -17.31 -23.58
C THR A 246 -3.25 -18.79 -23.67
N PRO A 247 -3.90 -19.23 -24.76
CA PRO A 247 -4.24 -20.64 -24.95
C PRO A 247 -2.97 -21.49 -25.03
N LYS A 248 -2.92 -22.63 -24.31
CA LYS A 248 -1.74 -23.52 -24.29
C LYS A 248 -1.32 -24.04 -25.67
N THR A 249 -2.27 -24.11 -26.61
CA THR A 249 -2.07 -24.57 -28.00
C THR A 249 -1.79 -23.42 -28.98
N SER A 250 -1.71 -22.17 -28.50
CA SER A 250 -1.48 -21.02 -29.37
C SER A 250 -0.09 -21.05 -29.99
N ASN A 251 0.02 -20.65 -31.25
CA ASN A 251 1.31 -20.45 -31.93
C ASN A 251 2.20 -19.39 -31.26
N LEU A 252 1.65 -18.59 -30.34
CA LEU A 252 2.39 -17.63 -29.50
C LEU A 252 3.14 -18.31 -28.35
N VAL A 253 2.70 -19.49 -27.90
CA VAL A 253 3.39 -20.32 -26.89
C VAL A 253 4.47 -21.14 -27.59
N ARG A 254 5.39 -20.44 -28.25
CA ARG A 254 6.58 -21.02 -28.87
C ARG A 254 7.80 -20.42 -28.20
N PHE A 255 8.89 -21.19 -28.17
CA PHE A 255 10.17 -20.69 -27.71
C PHE A 255 10.64 -19.58 -28.63
N ASN A 256 10.88 -18.39 -28.05
CA ASN A 256 11.46 -17.26 -28.75
C ASN A 256 12.91 -17.11 -28.28
N SER A 257 13.86 -17.37 -29.17
CA SER A 257 15.29 -17.19 -28.91
C SER A 257 15.73 -15.78 -29.33
N GLN A 258 16.72 -15.23 -28.63
CA GLN A 258 17.49 -14.12 -29.18
C GLN A 258 18.28 -14.67 -30.39
N MET A 259 18.11 -14.09 -31.58
CA MET A 259 19.06 -14.36 -32.66
C MET A 259 20.37 -13.70 -32.26
N ASN A 260 21.42 -14.49 -32.01
CA ASN A 260 22.77 -13.98 -31.87
C ASN A 260 23.11 -13.16 -33.12
N GLY A 261 23.28 -11.85 -32.95
CA GLY A 261 23.89 -10.99 -33.95
C GLY A 261 25.40 -11.21 -34.04
#